data_AF-A0A7S4UHZ5-F1
#
_entry.id   AF-A0A7S4UHZ5-F1
#
_cell.length_a   1.000
_cell.length_b   1.000
_cell.length_c   1.000
_cell.angle_alpha   90.00
_cell.angle_beta   90.00
_cell.angle_gamma   90.00
#
_symmetry.space_group_name_H-M   'P 1'
#
loop_
_entity.id
_entity.type
_entity.pdbx_description
1 polymer ?
#
loop_
_entity_poly.entity_id
_entity_poly.type
_entity_poly.pdbx_seq_one_letter_code
_entity_poly.pdbx_strand_id
1 'polypeptide(L)'
;MKRGQKISRERDKKEKEERERVAKRKREQEEREAKIEEEKRMADPEGWLRDLQAKRARLSYVVKDSRRRQEKGEGRGGKSSMQRMKLLAEASMDTEKDVMFGKDDSDWSIYEQMANSDNDAARLLEEQEKELARVESLLAGHEKIAVEADYGHHIALGVERVRVPEVLFKPYLVGIDELGVGEAISTVLMSFNEEQRVLLVKNVFLTGGSSLLHHFGERIKQEIRQICPEDTVIHVNRGETTQDAWKGASMYTQTSDFSSSLITNKMYEECGGAYLNDHFAANPLTIK
;
A
#
# COMPACT_ATOMS: atom_id res chain seq x y z
N MET A 1 -8.93 -69.00 4.73
CA MET A 1 -9.30 -67.59 5.04
C MET A 1 -8.31 -66.83 5.95
N LYS A 2 -7.49 -67.46 6.82
CA LYS A 2 -6.63 -66.74 7.79
C LYS A 2 -5.29 -66.14 7.25
N ARG A 3 -4.82 -66.51 6.05
CA ARG A 3 -3.55 -66.00 5.48
C ARG A 3 -3.68 -64.61 4.83
N GLY A 4 -4.79 -64.31 4.14
CA GLY A 4 -5.01 -63.01 3.50
C GLY A 4 -5.17 -61.83 4.48
N GLN A 5 -5.84 -62.06 5.61
CA GLN A 5 -5.99 -61.05 6.68
C GLN A 5 -4.66 -60.71 7.39
N LYS A 6 -3.69 -61.65 7.42
CA LYS A 6 -2.38 -61.42 8.05
C LYS A 6 -1.47 -60.57 7.16
N ILE A 7 -1.51 -60.81 5.85
CA ILE A 7 -0.75 -60.06 4.84
C ILE A 7 -1.26 -58.61 4.72
N SER A 8 -2.58 -58.40 4.77
CA SER A 8 -3.17 -57.04 4.78
C SER A 8 -2.70 -56.22 6.00
N ARG A 9 -2.75 -56.81 7.21
CA ARG A 9 -2.32 -56.13 8.44
C ARG A 9 -0.83 -55.82 8.47
N GLU A 10 0.02 -56.66 7.87
CA GLU A 10 1.46 -56.39 7.74
C GLU A 10 1.76 -55.28 6.72
N ARG A 11 1.00 -55.21 5.62
CA ARG A 11 1.09 -54.12 4.64
C ARG A 11 0.65 -52.78 5.26
N ASP A 12 -0.49 -52.76 5.95
CA ASP A 12 -1.00 -51.56 6.63
C ASP A 12 -0.03 -51.07 7.72
N LYS A 13 0.63 -52.00 8.42
CA LYS A 13 1.65 -51.68 9.42
C LYS A 13 2.91 -51.07 8.78
N LYS A 14 3.38 -51.63 7.66
CA LYS A 14 4.52 -51.09 6.90
C LYS A 14 4.21 -49.70 6.32
N GLU A 15 3.02 -49.51 5.74
CA GLU A 15 2.60 -48.21 5.20
C GLU A 15 2.48 -47.15 6.32
N LYS A 16 2.02 -47.53 7.51
CA LYS A 16 1.99 -46.63 8.68
C LYS A 16 3.39 -46.23 9.15
N GLU A 17 4.30 -47.20 9.27
CA GLU A 17 5.70 -46.94 9.66
C GLU A 17 6.43 -46.05 8.63
N GLU A 18 6.15 -46.23 7.34
CA GLU A 18 6.70 -45.38 6.27
C GLU A 18 6.16 -43.94 6.35
N ARG A 19 4.85 -43.77 6.54
CA ARG A 19 4.24 -42.43 6.74
C ARG A 19 4.82 -41.71 7.95
N GLU A 20 5.04 -42.42 9.06
CA GLU A 20 5.65 -41.84 10.26
C GLU A 20 7.11 -41.41 10.03
N ARG A 21 7.90 -42.20 9.28
CA ARG A 21 9.28 -41.83 8.91
C ARG A 21 9.33 -40.61 8.00
N VAL A 22 8.45 -40.55 7.00
CA VAL A 22 8.35 -39.40 6.09
C VAL A 22 7.91 -38.15 6.86
N ALA A 23 6.92 -38.27 7.74
CA ALA A 23 6.47 -37.16 8.59
C ALA A 23 7.59 -36.67 9.54
N LYS A 24 8.39 -37.57 10.10
CA LYS A 24 9.52 -37.21 10.96
C LYS A 24 10.60 -36.44 10.19
N ARG A 25 10.98 -36.92 9.00
CA ARG A 25 11.95 -36.22 8.13
C ARG A 25 11.46 -34.84 7.72
N LYS A 26 10.15 -34.70 7.40
CA LYS A 26 9.55 -33.42 7.04
C LYS A 26 9.62 -32.42 8.20
N ARG A 27 9.29 -32.84 9.44
CA ARG A 27 9.40 -32.00 10.64
C ARG A 27 10.85 -31.56 10.93
N GLU A 28 11.80 -32.48 10.83
CA GLU A 28 13.23 -32.17 11.04
C GLU A 28 13.75 -31.17 9.99
N GLN A 29 13.27 -31.25 8.75
CA GLN A 29 13.62 -30.31 7.70
C GLN A 29 13.00 -28.92 7.95
N GLU A 30 11.70 -28.87 8.27
CA GLU A 30 11.00 -27.63 8.62
C GLU A 30 11.66 -26.90 9.80
N GLU A 31 12.11 -27.64 10.82
CA GLU A 31 12.80 -27.06 11.98
C GLU A 31 14.18 -26.48 11.63
N ARG A 32 14.93 -27.13 10.72
CA ARG A 32 16.21 -26.60 10.21
C ARG A 32 16.02 -25.34 9.38
N GLU A 33 15.01 -25.34 8.50
CA GLU A 33 14.68 -24.19 7.67
C GLU A 33 14.23 -23.00 8.53
N ALA A 34 13.43 -23.24 9.58
CA ALA A 34 13.02 -22.21 10.53
C ALA A 34 14.20 -21.59 11.28
N LYS A 35 15.18 -22.40 11.70
CA LYS A 35 16.41 -21.89 12.36
C LYS A 35 17.24 -21.01 11.43
N ILE A 36 17.40 -21.42 10.16
CA ILE A 36 18.12 -20.64 9.15
C ILE A 36 17.38 -19.33 8.85
N GLU A 37 16.06 -19.36 8.77
CA GLU A 37 15.23 -18.16 8.57
C GLU A 37 15.34 -17.20 9.77
N GLU A 38 15.37 -17.74 10.99
CA GLU A 38 15.56 -16.97 12.21
C GLU A 38 16.96 -16.33 12.29
N GLU A 39 18.01 -17.07 11.92
CA GLU A 39 19.38 -16.54 11.82
C GLU A 39 19.47 -15.40 10.79
N LYS A 40 18.83 -15.56 9.61
CA LYS A 40 18.78 -14.49 8.59
C LYS A 40 18.03 -13.25 9.09
N ARG A 41 16.92 -13.45 9.80
CA ARG A 41 16.14 -12.36 10.41
C ARG A 41 16.97 -11.60 11.43
N MET A 42 17.79 -12.27 12.23
CA MET A 42 18.66 -11.63 13.23
C MET A 42 19.85 -10.91 12.61
N ALA A 43 20.35 -11.36 11.45
CA ALA A 43 21.51 -10.77 10.79
C ALA A 43 21.18 -9.48 10.01
N ASP A 44 20.05 -9.43 9.29
CA ASP A 44 19.60 -8.24 8.54
C ASP A 44 18.06 -8.15 8.54
N PRO A 45 17.47 -7.43 9.53
CA PRO A 45 16.01 -7.28 9.63
C PRO A 45 15.36 -6.54 8.45
N GLU A 46 16.04 -5.54 7.87
CA GLU A 46 15.50 -4.73 6.76
C GLU A 46 15.57 -5.48 5.42
N GLY A 47 16.66 -6.22 5.17
CA GLY A 47 16.76 -7.13 4.04
C GLY A 47 15.70 -8.24 4.11
N TRP A 48 15.55 -8.86 5.28
CA TRP A 48 14.54 -9.89 5.52
C TRP A 48 13.11 -9.37 5.27
N LEU A 49 12.77 -8.16 5.73
CA LEU A 49 11.46 -7.56 5.51
C LEU A 49 11.19 -7.30 4.02
N ARG A 50 12.18 -6.81 3.27
CA ARG A 50 12.08 -6.60 1.81
C ARG A 50 11.85 -7.92 1.07
N ASP A 51 12.59 -8.96 1.43
CA ASP A 51 12.42 -10.29 0.86
C ASP A 51 11.03 -10.87 1.18
N LEU A 52 10.52 -10.64 2.39
CA LEU A 52 9.20 -11.07 2.82
C LEU A 52 8.08 -10.33 2.06
N GLN A 53 8.22 -9.02 1.85
CA GLN A 53 7.30 -8.23 1.01
C GLN A 53 7.33 -8.69 -0.45
N ALA A 54 8.51 -8.98 -1.00
CA ALA A 54 8.65 -9.52 -2.35
C ALA A 54 8.00 -10.92 -2.48
N LYS A 55 8.17 -11.78 -1.46
CA LYS A 55 7.53 -13.09 -1.38
C LYS A 55 6.01 -12.98 -1.33
N ARG A 56 5.46 -12.05 -0.52
CA ARG A 56 4.03 -11.74 -0.46
C ARG A 56 3.48 -11.33 -1.83
N ALA A 57 4.17 -10.41 -2.51
CA ALA A 57 3.73 -9.91 -3.82
C ALA A 57 3.68 -11.03 -4.87
N ARG A 58 4.70 -11.89 -4.92
CA ARG A 58 4.74 -13.05 -5.81
C ARG A 58 3.60 -14.02 -5.53
N LEU A 59 3.42 -14.42 -4.26
CA LEU A 59 2.36 -15.35 -3.86
C LEU A 59 0.97 -14.78 -4.13
N SER A 60 0.73 -13.50 -3.81
CA SER A 60 -0.54 -12.82 -4.08
C SER A 60 -0.88 -12.81 -5.58
N TYR A 61 0.12 -12.55 -6.44
CA TYR A 61 -0.07 -12.61 -7.88
C TYR A 61 -0.43 -14.02 -8.35
N VAL A 62 0.34 -15.03 -7.94
CA VAL A 62 0.13 -16.43 -8.34
C VAL A 62 -1.24 -16.94 -7.87
N VAL A 63 -1.62 -16.70 -6.61
CA VAL A 63 -2.93 -17.10 -6.06
C VAL A 63 -4.07 -16.43 -6.83
N LYS A 64 -4.00 -15.12 -7.08
CA LYS A 64 -5.03 -14.39 -7.85
C LYS A 64 -5.14 -14.90 -9.29
N ASP A 65 -4.02 -15.16 -9.93
CA ASP A 65 -3.96 -15.63 -11.32
C ASP A 65 -4.46 -17.08 -11.44
N SER A 66 -4.10 -17.95 -10.49
CA SER A 66 -4.61 -19.33 -10.38
C SER A 66 -6.12 -19.37 -10.12
N ARG A 67 -6.62 -18.54 -9.20
CA ARG A 67 -8.07 -18.41 -8.92
C ARG A 67 -8.84 -17.92 -10.14
N ARG A 68 -8.31 -16.92 -10.85
CA ARG A 68 -8.86 -16.44 -12.13
C ARG A 68 -8.89 -17.52 -13.21
N ARG A 69 -7.91 -18.44 -13.23
CA ARG A 69 -7.91 -19.59 -14.17
C ARG A 69 -8.95 -20.64 -13.80
N GLN A 70 -9.14 -20.94 -12.51
CA GLN A 70 -10.20 -21.84 -12.04
C GLN A 70 -11.58 -21.29 -12.41
N GLU A 71 -11.87 -20.03 -12.08
CA GLU A 71 -13.17 -19.39 -12.38
C GLU A 71 -13.48 -19.37 -13.89
N LYS A 72 -12.47 -19.15 -14.74
CA LYS A 72 -12.62 -19.22 -16.21
C LYS A 72 -12.71 -20.65 -16.75
N GLY A 73 -12.23 -21.64 -16.00
CA GLY A 73 -12.25 -23.06 -16.35
C GLY A 73 -13.61 -23.72 -16.12
N GLU A 74 -14.40 -23.20 -15.18
CA GLU A 74 -15.71 -23.75 -14.75
C GLU A 74 -16.87 -23.42 -15.71
N GLY A 75 -16.68 -22.50 -16.68
CA GLY A 75 -17.69 -22.19 -17.69
C GLY A 75 -17.82 -23.28 -18.78
N ARG A 76 -19.02 -23.40 -19.39
CA ARG A 76 -19.26 -24.22 -20.60
C ARG A 76 -18.39 -23.70 -21.75
N GLY A 77 -17.18 -24.25 -21.91
CA GLY A 77 -16.17 -23.83 -22.89
C GLY A 77 -14.78 -23.49 -22.31
N GLY A 78 -14.52 -23.77 -21.03
CA GLY A 78 -13.24 -23.49 -20.37
C GLY A 78 -12.05 -24.28 -20.95
N LYS A 79 -10.83 -23.75 -20.76
CA LYS A 79 -9.58 -24.35 -21.29
C LYS A 79 -9.36 -25.81 -20.86
N SER A 80 -9.79 -26.19 -19.65
CA SER A 80 -9.77 -27.59 -19.20
C SER A 80 -10.69 -28.47 -20.06
N SER A 81 -11.89 -28.01 -20.40
CA SER A 81 -12.77 -28.74 -21.33
C SER A 81 -12.19 -28.85 -22.75
N MET A 82 -11.46 -27.83 -23.20
CA MET A 82 -10.82 -27.79 -24.51
C MET A 82 -9.55 -28.66 -24.57
N GLN A 83 -8.77 -28.71 -23.49
CA GLN A 83 -7.64 -29.62 -23.32
C GLN A 83 -8.10 -31.07 -23.17
N ARG A 84 -9.18 -31.32 -22.42
CA ARG A 84 -9.85 -32.62 -22.37
C ARG A 84 -10.32 -33.04 -23.77
N MET A 85 -10.99 -32.15 -24.51
CA MET A 85 -11.43 -32.42 -25.88
C MET A 85 -10.25 -32.67 -26.84
N LYS A 86 -9.13 -31.94 -26.68
CA LYS A 86 -7.92 -32.14 -27.48
C LYS A 86 -7.25 -33.48 -27.18
N LEU A 87 -7.11 -33.86 -25.91
CA LEU A 87 -6.54 -35.15 -25.50
C LEU A 87 -7.44 -36.33 -25.91
N LEU A 88 -8.77 -36.16 -25.83
CA LEU A 88 -9.73 -37.13 -26.35
C LEU A 88 -9.63 -37.27 -27.87
N ALA A 89 -9.47 -36.16 -28.59
CA ALA A 89 -9.26 -36.17 -30.04
C ALA A 89 -7.94 -36.86 -30.40
N GLU A 90 -6.84 -36.55 -29.70
CA GLU A 90 -5.52 -37.15 -29.90
C GLU A 90 -5.53 -38.66 -29.62
N ALA A 91 -6.18 -39.10 -28.54
CA ALA A 91 -6.38 -40.52 -28.23
C ALA A 91 -7.27 -41.23 -29.28
N SER A 92 -8.24 -40.52 -29.88
CA SER A 92 -9.08 -41.07 -30.95
C SER A 92 -8.37 -41.20 -32.29
N MET A 93 -7.28 -40.45 -32.52
CA MET A 93 -6.55 -40.46 -33.80
C MET A 93 -5.59 -41.65 -33.95
N ASP A 94 -5.24 -42.34 -32.87
CA ASP A 94 -4.29 -43.46 -32.86
C ASP A 94 -4.96 -44.84 -33.13
N THR A 95 -6.26 -44.87 -33.39
CA THR A 95 -7.00 -46.10 -33.73
C THR A 95 -7.49 -46.07 -35.18
N GLU A 96 -6.70 -46.65 -36.09
CA GLU A 96 -7.17 -46.97 -37.45
C GLU A 96 -8.18 -48.14 -37.39
N LYS A 97 -9.41 -47.85 -36.94
CA LYS A 97 -10.66 -48.55 -37.28
C LYS A 97 -11.79 -47.98 -36.43
N ASP A 98 -12.84 -47.53 -37.10
CA ASP A 98 -14.13 -47.11 -36.54
C ASP A 98 -14.79 -48.21 -35.67
N VAL A 99 -14.33 -48.41 -34.44
CA VAL A 99 -15.11 -49.09 -33.39
C VAL A 99 -14.60 -48.72 -31.98
N MET A 100 -15.40 -47.90 -31.30
CA MET A 100 -15.62 -47.91 -29.84
C MET A 100 -14.48 -47.40 -28.93
N PHE A 101 -14.19 -46.10 -29.02
CA PHE A 101 -13.64 -45.34 -27.88
C PHE A 101 -14.58 -45.51 -26.66
N GLY A 102 -14.09 -46.06 -25.54
CA GLY A 102 -14.88 -46.40 -24.35
C GLY A 102 -15.30 -47.86 -24.18
N LYS A 103 -14.76 -48.81 -24.96
CA LYS A 103 -14.98 -50.25 -24.75
C LYS A 103 -13.91 -50.96 -23.92
N ASP A 104 -12.72 -50.40 -23.84
CA ASP A 104 -11.55 -51.02 -23.20
C ASP A 104 -11.13 -50.20 -21.96
N ASP A 105 -10.75 -50.89 -20.87
CA ASP A 105 -10.36 -50.28 -19.58
C ASP A 105 -9.11 -49.37 -19.68
N SER A 106 -8.39 -49.40 -20.81
CA SER A 106 -7.24 -48.54 -21.08
C SER A 106 -7.60 -47.05 -21.20
N ASP A 107 -8.82 -46.72 -21.62
CA ASP A 107 -9.31 -45.33 -21.75
C ASP A 107 -9.54 -44.66 -20.38
N TRP A 108 -9.67 -45.44 -19.30
CA TRP A 108 -9.85 -44.92 -17.94
C TRP A 108 -8.61 -44.22 -17.41
N SER A 109 -7.41 -44.63 -17.86
CA SER A 109 -6.12 -44.07 -17.44
C SER A 109 -5.96 -42.60 -17.82
N ILE A 110 -6.56 -42.19 -18.95
CA ILE A 110 -6.52 -40.82 -19.45
C ILE A 110 -7.42 -39.91 -18.57
N TYR A 111 -8.63 -40.39 -18.22
CA TYR A 111 -9.51 -39.68 -17.31
C TYR A 111 -8.94 -39.59 -15.88
N GLU A 112 -8.26 -40.63 -15.40
CA GLU A 112 -7.60 -40.65 -14.10
C GLU A 112 -6.42 -39.67 -14.03
N GLN A 113 -5.58 -39.61 -15.07
CA GLN A 113 -4.50 -38.62 -15.16
C GLN A 113 -5.02 -37.18 -15.19
N MET A 114 -6.13 -36.93 -15.88
CA MET A 114 -6.79 -35.62 -15.90
C MET A 114 -7.37 -35.25 -14.53
N ALA A 115 -8.06 -36.18 -13.87
CA ALA A 115 -8.61 -35.98 -12.54
C ALA A 115 -7.51 -35.75 -11.49
N ASN A 116 -6.38 -36.46 -11.60
CA ASN A 116 -5.23 -36.28 -10.72
C ASN A 116 -4.53 -34.94 -10.98
N SER A 117 -4.36 -34.52 -12.23
CA SER A 117 -3.75 -33.20 -12.54
C SER A 117 -4.60 -32.02 -12.04
N ASP A 118 -5.93 -32.10 -12.16
CA ASP A 118 -6.85 -31.08 -11.65
C ASP A 118 -6.84 -31.05 -10.11
N ASN A 119 -6.78 -32.23 -9.46
CA ASN A 119 -6.62 -32.35 -8.02
C ASN A 119 -5.26 -31.82 -7.51
N ASP A 120 -4.17 -32.09 -8.24
CA ASP A 120 -2.83 -31.62 -7.90
C ASP A 120 -2.73 -30.10 -8.02
N ALA A 121 -3.36 -29.52 -9.05
CA ALA A 121 -3.44 -28.06 -9.21
C ALA A 121 -4.25 -27.39 -8.08
N ALA A 122 -5.36 -27.98 -7.67
CA ALA A 122 -6.15 -27.50 -6.54
C ALA A 122 -5.39 -27.57 -5.21
N ARG A 123 -4.65 -28.67 -4.99
CA ARG A 123 -3.81 -28.87 -3.80
C ARG A 123 -2.64 -27.88 -3.73
N LEU A 124 -1.99 -27.61 -4.86
CA LEU A 124 -0.93 -26.60 -4.98
C LEU A 124 -1.46 -25.19 -4.68
N LEU A 125 -2.66 -24.86 -5.16
CA LEU A 125 -3.29 -23.57 -4.86
C LEU A 125 -3.57 -23.42 -3.35
N GLU A 126 -4.13 -24.46 -2.72
CA GLU A 126 -4.38 -24.46 -1.28
C GLU A 126 -3.09 -24.29 -0.46
N GLU A 127 -1.98 -24.92 -0.90
CA GLU A 127 -0.67 -24.76 -0.28
C GLU A 127 -0.12 -23.34 -0.45
N GLN A 128 -0.28 -22.74 -1.63
CA GLN A 128 0.10 -21.35 -1.90
C GLN A 128 -0.73 -20.34 -1.10
N GLU A 129 -2.03 -20.60 -0.91
CA GLU A 129 -2.91 -19.77 -0.08
C GLU A 129 -2.52 -19.83 1.40
N LYS A 130 -2.21 -21.02 1.92
CA LYS A 130 -1.68 -21.19 3.29
C LYS A 130 -0.36 -20.46 3.49
N GLU A 131 0.54 -20.54 2.51
CA GLU A 131 1.83 -19.84 2.58
C GLU A 131 1.66 -18.32 2.48
N LEU A 132 0.75 -17.83 1.63
CA LEU A 132 0.40 -16.41 1.59
C LEU A 132 -0.13 -15.93 2.94
N ALA A 133 -1.04 -16.68 3.57
CA ALA A 133 -1.57 -16.35 4.89
C ALA A 133 -0.49 -16.34 5.98
N ARG A 134 0.46 -17.29 5.94
CA ARG A 134 1.62 -17.33 6.84
C ARG A 134 2.49 -16.08 6.68
N VAL A 135 2.84 -15.72 5.44
CA VAL A 135 3.66 -14.53 5.13
C VAL A 135 2.94 -13.25 5.55
N GLU A 136 1.63 -13.14 5.31
CA GLU A 136 0.84 -11.98 5.76
C GLU A 136 0.78 -11.86 7.28
N SER A 137 0.65 -12.98 8.00
CA SER A 137 0.72 -12.98 9.46
C SER A 137 2.09 -12.55 9.99
N LEU A 138 3.18 -12.96 9.34
CA LEU A 138 4.55 -12.55 9.71
C LEU A 138 4.77 -11.06 9.44
N LEU A 139 4.28 -10.56 8.30
CA LEU A 139 4.38 -9.15 7.93
C LEU A 139 3.58 -8.27 8.90
N ALA A 140 2.36 -8.66 9.26
CA ALA A 140 1.51 -7.91 10.20
C ALA A 140 2.15 -7.71 11.59
N GLY A 141 3.05 -8.61 11.99
CA GLY A 141 3.83 -8.46 13.22
C GLY A 141 4.95 -7.42 13.13
N HIS A 142 5.49 -7.18 11.94
CA HIS A 142 6.70 -6.36 11.71
C HIS A 142 6.43 -5.05 10.96
N GLU A 143 5.28 -4.89 10.32
CA GLU A 143 4.87 -3.65 9.62
C GLU A 143 4.50 -2.52 10.60
N LYS A 144 4.57 -2.79 11.91
CA LYS A 144 4.37 -1.81 12.97
C LYS A 144 5.66 -1.03 13.17
N ILE A 145 5.74 0.16 12.59
CA ILE A 145 6.63 1.21 13.07
C ILE A 145 6.15 1.53 14.49
N ALA A 146 6.71 0.84 15.48
CA ALA A 146 6.47 1.13 16.86
C ALA A 146 7.12 2.49 17.16
N VAL A 147 6.31 3.45 17.57
CA VAL A 147 6.83 4.61 18.29
C VAL A 147 7.15 4.09 19.69
N GLU A 148 8.43 3.97 20.03
CA GLU A 148 8.84 3.72 21.41
C GLU A 148 8.36 4.89 22.26
N ALA A 149 7.41 4.62 23.16
CA ALA A 149 7.17 5.49 24.31
C ALA A 149 8.13 5.04 25.43
N ASP A 150 8.68 5.99 26.19
CA ASP A 150 9.76 5.88 27.20
C ASP A 150 9.59 4.78 28.30
N TYR A 151 8.55 3.95 28.25
CA TYR A 151 8.21 2.94 29.25
C TYR A 151 7.97 1.52 28.67
N GLY A 152 8.47 1.20 27.49
CA GLY A 152 8.34 -0.15 26.89
C GLY A 152 6.92 -0.48 26.39
N HIS A 153 6.04 0.51 26.35
CA HIS A 153 4.72 0.41 25.74
C HIS A 153 4.80 0.80 24.26
N HIS A 154 4.32 -0.10 23.40
CA HIS A 154 4.37 0.07 21.95
C HIS A 154 2.99 0.50 21.45
N ILE A 155 2.91 1.61 20.74
CA ILE A 155 1.68 2.06 20.06
C ILE A 155 1.83 1.74 18.57
N ALA A 156 0.93 0.90 18.06
CA ALA A 156 0.84 0.62 16.64
C ALA A 156 0.05 1.72 15.94
N LEU A 157 0.69 2.44 15.01
CA LEU A 157 0.05 3.45 14.16
C LEU A 157 -0.16 2.87 12.76
N GLY A 158 -1.41 2.86 12.30
CA GLY A 158 -1.79 2.43 10.96
C GLY A 158 -2.30 3.62 10.14
N VAL A 159 -3.61 3.66 9.93
CA VAL A 159 -4.29 4.66 9.10
C VAL A 159 -4.22 6.08 9.67
N GLU A 160 -3.94 6.22 10.96
CA GLU A 160 -3.86 7.49 11.68
C GLU A 160 -2.80 8.41 11.05
N ARG A 161 -1.69 7.83 10.58
CA ARG A 161 -0.57 8.56 9.95
C ARG A 161 -0.97 9.33 8.69
N VAL A 162 -2.00 8.87 8.00
CA VAL A 162 -2.53 9.51 6.78
C VAL A 162 -3.83 10.25 7.06
N ARG A 163 -4.68 9.73 7.96
CA ARG A 163 -5.99 10.30 8.26
C ARG A 163 -5.90 11.60 9.05
N VAL A 164 -4.99 11.70 10.00
CA VAL A 164 -4.81 12.90 10.84
C VAL A 164 -4.41 14.12 10.00
N PRO A 165 -3.35 14.08 9.15
CA PRO A 165 -3.00 15.24 8.33
C PRO A 165 -4.02 15.55 7.22
N GLU A 166 -4.81 14.58 6.76
CA GLU A 166 -5.85 14.81 5.75
C GLU A 166 -6.95 15.75 6.24
N VAL A 167 -7.13 15.91 7.55
CA VAL A 167 -8.08 16.87 8.14
C VAL A 167 -7.81 18.31 7.68
N LEU A 168 -6.55 18.67 7.37
CA LEU A 168 -6.22 19.99 6.82
C LEU A 168 -6.82 20.23 5.44
N PHE A 169 -7.02 19.17 4.66
CA PHE A 169 -7.62 19.25 3.32
C PHE A 169 -9.10 18.91 3.34
N LYS A 170 -9.55 18.12 4.32
CA LYS A 170 -10.92 17.62 4.46
C LYS A 170 -11.39 17.76 5.91
N PRO A 171 -11.72 18.96 6.38
CA PRO A 171 -12.13 19.21 7.77
C PRO A 171 -13.38 18.44 8.18
N TYR A 172 -14.27 18.13 7.23
CA TYR A 172 -15.48 17.35 7.47
C TYR A 172 -15.21 15.94 8.04
N LEU A 173 -13.98 15.39 7.90
CA LEU A 173 -13.59 14.10 8.49
C LEU A 173 -13.67 14.08 10.02
N VAL A 174 -13.62 15.25 10.67
CA VAL A 174 -13.78 15.43 12.12
C VAL A 174 -15.07 16.18 12.48
N GLY A 175 -15.98 16.37 11.51
CA GLY A 175 -17.24 17.08 11.72
C GLY A 175 -17.12 18.60 11.74
N ILE A 176 -16.01 19.17 11.25
CA ILE A 176 -15.85 20.61 11.07
C ILE A 176 -16.35 20.98 9.67
N ASP A 177 -17.33 21.88 9.61
CA ASP A 177 -17.91 22.40 8.36
C ASP A 177 -17.19 23.71 7.93
N GLU A 178 -15.89 23.58 7.69
CA GLU A 178 -15.03 24.66 7.18
C GLU A 178 -14.30 24.21 5.92
N LEU A 179 -13.80 25.18 5.14
CA LEU A 179 -13.04 24.92 3.93
C LEU A 179 -11.70 24.25 4.26
N GLY A 180 -11.36 23.23 3.49
CA GLY A 180 -10.00 22.69 3.50
C GLY A 180 -8.99 23.68 2.90
N VAL A 181 -7.70 23.48 3.18
CA VAL A 181 -6.62 24.33 2.65
C VAL A 181 -6.65 24.39 1.12
N GLY A 182 -6.92 23.28 0.43
CA GLY A 182 -7.04 23.25 -1.03
C GLY A 182 -8.19 24.12 -1.56
N GLU A 183 -9.36 24.02 -0.94
CA GLU A 183 -10.54 24.80 -1.32
C GLU A 183 -10.38 26.29 -0.99
N ALA A 184 -9.74 26.61 0.14
CA ALA A 184 -9.42 27.98 0.51
C ALA A 184 -8.46 28.62 -0.52
N ILE A 185 -7.41 27.90 -0.92
CA ILE A 185 -6.49 28.36 -1.98
C ILE A 185 -7.26 28.60 -3.29
N SER A 186 -8.13 27.66 -3.67
CA SER A 186 -8.96 27.79 -4.87
C SER A 186 -9.84 29.03 -4.83
N THR A 187 -10.54 29.24 -3.70
CA THR A 187 -11.42 30.41 -3.49
C THR A 187 -10.65 31.72 -3.62
N VAL A 188 -9.45 31.80 -3.01
CA VAL A 188 -8.59 32.97 -3.12
C VAL A 188 -8.13 33.18 -4.56
N LEU A 189 -7.65 32.15 -5.25
CA LEU A 189 -7.17 32.26 -6.64
C LEU A 189 -8.28 32.60 -7.63
N MET A 190 -9.52 32.18 -7.37
CA MET A 190 -10.69 32.53 -8.16
C MET A 190 -11.12 34.00 -8.00
N SER A 191 -10.71 34.67 -6.92
CA SER A 191 -10.95 36.11 -6.73
C SER A 191 -10.09 37.00 -7.64
N PHE A 192 -9.00 36.45 -8.20
CA PHE A 192 -8.10 37.14 -9.11
C PHE A 192 -8.43 36.83 -10.58
N ASN A 193 -8.07 37.78 -11.46
CA ASN A 193 -8.16 37.57 -12.89
C ASN A 193 -7.16 36.48 -13.37
N GLU A 194 -7.33 35.99 -14.59
CA GLU A 194 -6.56 34.87 -15.10
C GLU A 194 -5.05 35.16 -15.17
N GLU A 195 -4.68 36.36 -15.64
CA GLU A 195 -3.27 36.79 -15.73
C GLU A 195 -2.59 36.85 -14.35
N GLN A 196 -3.26 37.44 -13.36
CA GLN A 196 -2.79 37.50 -11.98
C GLN A 196 -2.68 36.10 -11.38
N ARG A 197 -3.65 35.22 -11.63
CA ARG A 197 -3.62 33.85 -11.14
C ARG A 197 -2.38 33.11 -11.61
N VAL A 198 -2.05 33.22 -12.91
CA VAL A 198 -0.84 32.61 -13.48
C VAL A 198 0.43 33.15 -12.82
N LEU A 199 0.49 34.47 -12.54
CA LEU A 199 1.63 35.07 -11.85
C LEU A 199 1.76 34.61 -10.40
N LEU A 200 0.65 34.48 -9.68
CA LEU A 200 0.63 34.05 -8.27
C LEU A 200 1.07 32.59 -8.12
N VAL A 201 0.57 31.68 -8.98
CA VAL A 201 0.91 30.25 -8.88
C VAL A 201 2.33 29.94 -9.34
N LYS A 202 2.98 30.87 -10.05
CA LYS A 202 4.38 30.75 -10.44
C LYS A 202 5.30 30.72 -9.23
N ASN A 203 4.95 31.36 -8.11
CA ASN A 203 5.78 31.40 -6.90
C ASN A 203 4.92 31.27 -5.65
N VAL A 204 4.62 30.03 -5.27
CA VAL A 204 3.94 29.72 -4.00
C VAL A 204 4.99 29.31 -2.97
N PHE A 205 5.02 29.97 -1.82
CA PHE A 205 5.93 29.64 -0.73
C PHE A 205 5.15 29.14 0.49
N LEU A 206 5.49 27.95 0.98
CA LEU A 206 4.84 27.33 2.13
C LEU A 206 5.64 27.57 3.41
N THR A 207 4.98 28.12 4.43
CA THR A 207 5.57 28.43 5.74
C THR A 207 4.79 27.77 6.88
N GLY A 208 5.41 27.69 8.06
CA GLY A 208 4.80 27.15 9.28
C GLY A 208 5.13 25.67 9.54
N GLY A 209 4.67 25.15 10.68
CA GLY A 209 4.97 23.77 11.09
C GLY A 209 4.30 22.71 10.22
N SER A 210 3.03 22.93 9.87
CA SER A 210 2.25 21.95 9.10
C SER A 210 2.76 21.74 7.66
N SER A 211 3.49 22.70 7.09
CA SER A 211 4.08 22.56 5.74
C SER A 211 5.24 21.55 5.69
N LEU A 212 5.80 21.20 6.84
CA LEU A 212 6.87 20.21 6.98
C LEU A 212 6.34 18.77 6.94
N LEU A 213 5.02 18.57 6.91
CA LEU A 213 4.43 17.26 6.67
C LEU A 213 4.96 16.66 5.36
N HIS A 214 5.15 15.34 5.38
CA HIS A 214 5.68 14.61 4.23
C HIS A 214 4.72 14.75 3.03
N HIS A 215 5.26 15.05 1.85
CA HIS A 215 4.52 15.31 0.61
C HIS A 215 3.49 16.46 0.64
N PHE A 216 3.54 17.35 1.64
CA PHE A 216 2.58 18.45 1.73
C PHE A 216 2.68 19.42 0.54
N GLY A 217 3.89 19.74 0.09
CA GLY A 217 4.10 20.65 -1.04
C GLY A 217 3.58 20.06 -2.36
N GLU A 218 3.82 18.78 -2.59
CA GLU A 218 3.32 18.05 -3.75
C GLU A 218 1.79 17.97 -3.75
N ARG A 219 1.18 17.75 -2.59
CA ARG A 219 -0.28 17.79 -2.44
C ARG A 219 -0.84 19.18 -2.78
N ILE A 220 -0.27 20.25 -2.23
CA ILE A 220 -0.70 21.63 -2.57
C ILE A 220 -0.55 21.91 -4.06
N LYS A 221 0.55 21.48 -4.68
CA LYS A 221 0.75 21.61 -6.13
C LYS A 221 -0.34 20.89 -6.93
N GLN A 222 -0.78 19.72 -6.48
CA GLN A 222 -1.90 18.99 -7.11
C GLN A 222 -3.22 19.72 -6.96
N GLU A 223 -3.53 20.28 -5.79
CA GLU A 223 -4.75 21.08 -5.56
C GLU A 223 -4.78 22.31 -6.49
N ILE A 224 -3.65 23.04 -6.59
CA ILE A 224 -3.54 24.20 -7.49
C ILE A 224 -3.62 23.78 -8.97
N ARG A 225 -3.07 22.61 -9.32
CA ARG A 225 -3.11 22.13 -10.71
C ARG A 225 -4.54 21.88 -11.20
N GLN A 226 -5.48 21.51 -10.33
CA GLN A 226 -6.87 21.23 -10.71
C GLN A 226 -7.64 22.47 -11.18
N ILE A 227 -7.17 23.67 -10.84
CA ILE A 227 -7.85 24.96 -11.11
C ILE A 227 -7.13 25.81 -12.17
N CYS A 228 -5.91 25.44 -12.54
CA CYS A 228 -5.09 26.16 -13.51
C CYS A 228 -5.10 25.44 -14.87
N PRO A 229 -5.00 26.18 -16.00
CA PRO A 229 -4.79 25.59 -17.32
C PRO A 229 -3.58 24.65 -17.35
N GLU A 230 -3.62 23.62 -18.21
CA GLU A 230 -2.59 22.56 -18.27
C GLU A 230 -1.16 23.11 -18.52
N ASP A 231 -1.04 24.19 -19.28
CA ASP A 231 0.26 24.79 -19.62
C ASP A 231 0.86 25.67 -18.51
N THR A 232 0.13 25.87 -17.41
CA THR A 232 0.58 26.76 -16.32
C THR A 232 1.76 26.15 -15.56
N VAL A 233 2.84 26.92 -15.44
CA VAL A 233 4.00 26.53 -14.63
C VAL A 233 3.73 26.85 -13.16
N ILE A 234 3.65 25.81 -12.32
CA ILE A 234 3.39 25.93 -10.89
C ILE A 234 4.68 25.58 -10.11
N HIS A 235 5.22 26.55 -9.39
CA HIS A 235 6.31 26.31 -8.43
C HIS A 235 5.82 26.48 -7.01
N VAL A 236 5.90 25.39 -6.25
CA VAL A 236 5.62 25.35 -4.83
C VAL A 236 6.95 25.09 -4.12
N ASN A 237 7.44 26.11 -3.43
CA ASN A 237 8.65 26.04 -2.62
C ASN A 237 8.26 26.00 -1.14
N ARG A 238 9.11 25.40 -0.31
CA ARG A 238 8.92 25.39 1.14
C ARG A 238 10.25 25.63 1.84
N GLY A 239 10.21 26.30 2.99
CA GLY A 239 11.36 26.35 3.88
C GLY A 239 11.58 25.03 4.61
N GLU A 240 12.80 24.82 5.10
CA GLU A 240 13.17 23.65 5.90
C GLU A 240 12.87 23.85 7.40
N THR A 241 12.55 25.08 7.80
CA THR A 241 12.43 25.45 9.21
C THR A 241 11.09 26.11 9.54
N THR A 242 10.61 25.93 10.76
CA THR A 242 9.41 26.63 11.26
C THR A 242 9.67 28.10 11.59
N GLN A 243 10.92 28.56 11.48
CA GLN A 243 11.39 29.87 11.91
C GLN A 243 11.41 30.90 10.77
N ASP A 244 10.89 30.58 9.59
CA ASP A 244 10.98 31.45 8.42
C ASP A 244 10.35 32.83 8.67
N ALA A 245 9.22 32.89 9.39
CA ALA A 245 8.58 34.15 9.76
C ALA A 245 9.50 35.02 10.65
N TRP A 246 10.14 34.41 11.65
CA TRP A 246 11.06 35.12 12.54
C TRP A 246 12.34 35.55 11.82
N LYS A 247 12.91 34.68 10.97
CA LYS A 247 14.07 35.01 10.14
C LYS A 247 13.75 36.15 9.17
N GLY A 248 12.57 36.12 8.55
CA GLY A 248 12.09 37.19 7.67
C GLY A 248 11.99 38.53 8.40
N ALA A 249 11.41 38.54 9.60
CA ALA A 249 11.35 39.73 10.44
C ALA A 249 12.77 40.22 10.85
N SER A 250 13.66 39.31 11.23
CA SER A 250 15.04 39.64 11.59
C SER A 250 15.88 40.14 10.42
N MET A 251 15.60 39.70 9.19
CA MET A 251 16.21 40.25 7.98
C MET A 251 15.62 41.61 7.65
N TYR A 252 14.30 41.77 7.83
CA TYR A 252 13.62 43.05 7.61
C TYR A 252 14.19 44.16 8.49
N THR A 253 14.55 43.88 9.75
CA THR A 253 15.16 44.90 10.64
C THR A 253 16.50 45.45 10.15
N GLN A 254 17.15 44.78 9.20
CA GLN A 254 18.43 45.20 8.62
C GLN A 254 18.25 46.03 7.34
N THR A 255 17.01 46.20 6.86
CA THR A 255 16.70 46.99 5.67
C THR A 255 16.62 48.49 5.98
N SER A 256 16.79 49.34 4.96
CA SER A 256 16.60 50.79 5.09
C SER A 256 15.18 51.16 5.53
N ASP A 257 14.21 50.39 5.04
CA ASP A 257 12.78 50.67 5.17
C ASP A 257 12.29 50.42 6.60
N PHE A 258 13.00 49.59 7.37
CA PHE A 258 12.68 49.31 8.76
C PHE A 258 12.55 50.59 9.59
N SER A 259 13.48 51.53 9.43
CA SER A 259 13.46 52.80 10.18
C SER A 259 12.17 53.60 9.96
N SER A 260 11.64 53.58 8.73
CA SER A 260 10.40 54.29 8.35
C SER A 260 9.13 53.57 8.83
N SER A 261 9.24 52.28 9.13
CA SER A 261 8.12 51.46 9.59
C SER A 261 7.85 51.53 11.09
N LEU A 262 8.81 52.05 11.88
CA LEU A 262 8.70 52.07 13.33
C LEU A 262 7.71 53.13 13.82
N ILE A 263 6.94 52.77 14.85
CA ILE A 263 6.08 53.70 15.59
C ILE A 263 6.81 54.13 16.85
N THR A 264 7.07 55.43 16.99
CA THR A 264 7.73 55.99 18.18
C THR A 264 6.76 56.16 19.34
N ASN A 265 7.27 56.19 20.57
CA ASN A 265 6.45 56.44 21.77
C ASN A 265 5.68 57.76 21.64
N LYS A 266 6.34 58.83 21.19
CA LYS A 266 5.70 60.13 20.98
C LYS A 266 4.52 60.07 19.99
N MET A 267 4.68 59.36 18.87
CA MET A 267 3.58 59.18 17.90
C MET A 267 2.40 58.42 18.51
N TYR A 268 2.69 57.42 19.34
CA TYR A 268 1.66 56.68 20.06
C TYR A 268 0.92 57.54 21.10
N GLU A 269 1.63 58.41 21.83
CA GLU A 269 1.01 59.34 22.78
C GLU A 269 0.11 60.37 22.10
N GLU A 270 0.46 60.83 20.88
CA GLU A 270 -0.32 61.82 20.12
C GLU A 270 -1.51 61.22 19.37
N CYS A 271 -1.34 60.07 18.71
CA CYS A 271 -2.36 59.46 17.84
C CYS A 271 -3.18 58.36 18.54
N GLY A 272 -2.72 57.88 19.70
CA GLY A 272 -3.36 56.81 20.47
C GLY A 272 -3.25 55.43 19.82
N GLY A 273 -3.90 54.43 20.44
CA GLY A 273 -3.81 53.03 20.02
C GLY A 273 -4.42 52.73 18.65
N ALA A 274 -5.35 53.55 18.16
CA ALA A 274 -5.99 53.35 16.86
C ALA A 274 -4.98 53.46 15.69
N TYR A 275 -3.92 54.26 15.87
CA TYR A 275 -2.87 54.46 14.89
C TYR A 275 -2.07 53.18 14.59
N LEU A 276 -2.04 52.22 15.50
CA LEU A 276 -1.42 50.91 15.26
C LEU A 276 -2.09 50.15 14.10
N ASN A 277 -3.37 50.43 13.83
CA ASN A 277 -4.08 49.78 12.73
C ASN A 277 -3.72 50.35 11.35
N ASP A 278 -3.18 51.58 11.30
CA ASP A 278 -2.74 52.21 10.05
C ASP A 278 -1.33 51.75 9.64
N HIS A 279 -0.67 50.95 10.48
CA HIS A 279 0.64 50.39 10.20
C HIS A 279 0.60 49.41 9.02
N PHE A 280 1.63 49.42 8.17
CA PHE A 280 1.66 48.62 6.92
C PHE A 280 1.50 47.10 7.13
N ALA A 281 1.88 46.61 8.31
CA ALA A 281 1.78 45.20 8.71
C ALA A 281 0.55 44.90 9.58
N ALA A 282 -0.30 45.89 9.87
CA ALA A 282 -1.54 45.68 10.60
C ALA A 282 -2.64 45.18 9.66
N ASN A 283 -3.64 44.51 10.25
CA ASN A 283 -4.83 44.18 9.51
C ASN A 283 -5.61 45.48 9.25
N PRO A 284 -6.09 45.72 8.01
CA PRO A 284 -6.90 46.89 7.72
C PRO A 284 -8.15 46.87 8.61
N LEU A 285 -8.54 48.03 9.13
CA LEU A 285 -9.80 48.20 9.86
C LEU A 285 -10.95 47.95 8.88
N THR A 286 -11.44 46.71 8.85
CA THR A 286 -12.78 46.42 8.31
C THR A 286 -13.80 47.00 9.29
N ILE A 287 -14.02 48.31 9.19
CA ILE A 287 -15.23 48.94 9.74
C ILE A 287 -16.38 48.39 8.90
N LYS A 288 -17.16 47.48 9.47
CA LYS A 288 -18.47 47.07 8.94
C LYS A 288 -19.50 48.16 9.22
#